data_AF-A0A098VTZ5-F1
#
_entry.id   AF-A0A098VTZ5-F1
#
_cell.length_a   1.000
_cell.length_b   1.000
_cell.length_c   1.000
_cell.angle_alpha   90.00
_cell.angle_beta   90.00
_cell.angle_gamma   90.00
#
_symmetry.space_group_name_H-M   'P 1'
#
loop_
_entity.id
_entity.type
_entity.pdbx_description
1 polymer ?
#
loop_
_entity_poly.entity_id
_entity_poly.type
_entity_poly.pdbx_seq_one_letter_code
_entity_poly.pdbx_strand_id
1 'polypeptide(L)'
;MQSSPRAKGTSGNTFMQALERRLGVVAAQGASSPPVHVQQNAPWGLSRISQPKRPLNDRCYEYASTGNGVNIYIVDSGVDVRHPEFEDRAKIVFVAPGLMRPDNKAPPPDCSGHGTEVASVAAGRLSGVAKHARILALQVLSCNGQGRNSDLIAALEWIAANYEHPGIVNLSLGGPRSTTLDMVVEAVIARGIPVVVAAGNDGANACEFSPANLPLSMTVGASTQTDERAEFSNYGKCVKIFAPGYRIQVAKARIEHADGASSHGGISTSASASPYVLAMTESDFRSKWGRFDDDKDGNSDGEFDERNSGDFVLSSGTSLAAPAVAGVAALIMERHPEIPIPRLWSLVRAISQKDSIHASTLKGSPNLLLQSPPGINVDLLALDDSANGWDGFRIGNGDSTHGANSLSSLSPFTWSWILISGLMILGLFGMFGILAGARIIKSKKEVITRGRSHYRDDPWITSSAPSRGRALAVY
;
A
#
# COMPACT_ATOMS: atom_id res chain seq x y z
N MET A 1 -26.12 22.14 48.00
CA MET A 1 -26.79 21.64 46.77
C MET A 1 -26.58 22.72 45.71
N GLN A 2 -25.95 22.53 44.56
CA GLN A 2 -25.38 21.39 43.84
C GLN A 2 -24.06 21.88 43.20
N SER A 3 -23.01 21.06 43.28
CA SER A 3 -21.76 21.25 42.55
C SER A 3 -21.97 20.93 41.06
N SER A 4 -21.64 21.89 40.20
CA SER A 4 -21.58 21.72 38.75
C SER A 4 -20.60 20.59 38.36
N PRO A 5 -20.94 19.68 37.43
CA PRO A 5 -20.02 18.64 37.01
C PRO A 5 -18.92 19.23 36.12
N ARG A 6 -17.70 19.14 36.63
CA ARG A 6 -16.44 19.39 35.93
C ARG A 6 -16.42 18.60 34.62
N ALA A 7 -16.30 19.29 33.49
CA ALA A 7 -16.07 18.66 32.19
C ALA A 7 -14.85 17.72 32.30
N LYS A 8 -15.05 16.44 31.97
CA LYS A 8 -13.96 15.48 31.83
C LYS A 8 -13.08 15.93 30.66
N GLY A 9 -11.89 16.41 30.98
CA GLY A 9 -10.87 16.75 30.00
C GLY A 9 -10.54 15.56 29.11
N THR A 10 -10.52 15.82 27.81
CA THR A 10 -10.28 14.89 26.70
C THR A 10 -8.91 14.21 26.78
N SER A 11 -8.92 12.87 26.77
CA SER A 11 -7.77 11.95 26.73
C SER A 11 -6.69 12.33 25.68
N GLY A 12 -7.10 12.76 24.48
CA GLY A 12 -6.21 13.10 23.37
C GLY A 12 -5.16 14.19 23.65
N ASN A 13 -5.37 15.02 24.68
CA ASN A 13 -4.39 16.04 25.06
C ASN A 13 -3.13 15.43 25.71
N THR A 14 -3.21 14.25 26.35
CA THR A 14 -2.07 13.69 27.10
C THR A 14 -1.05 12.97 26.21
N PHE A 15 -1.49 12.30 25.14
CA PHE A 15 -0.56 11.70 24.16
C PHE A 15 0.24 12.78 23.47
N MET A 16 -0.45 13.75 22.85
CA MET A 16 0.22 14.81 22.09
C MET A 16 1.16 15.62 22.99
N GLN A 17 0.76 15.94 24.22
CA GLN A 17 1.68 16.55 25.20
C GLN A 17 2.87 15.68 25.58
N ALA A 18 2.74 14.35 25.62
CA ALA A 18 3.86 13.44 25.85
C ALA A 18 4.79 13.37 24.63
N LEU A 19 4.21 13.37 23.42
CA LEU A 19 4.93 13.39 22.16
C LEU A 19 5.71 14.70 21.96
N GLU A 20 5.07 15.84 22.19
CA GLU A 20 5.66 17.18 22.16
C GLU A 20 6.84 17.30 23.13
N ARG A 21 6.66 16.86 24.38
CA ARG A 21 7.74 16.82 25.39
C ARG A 21 8.90 15.92 24.97
N ARG A 22 8.59 14.76 24.38
CA ARG A 22 9.61 13.81 23.91
C ARG A 22 10.40 14.35 22.73
N LEU A 23 9.74 15.10 21.85
CA LEU A 23 10.33 15.59 20.60
C LEU A 23 10.85 17.02 20.72
N GLY A 24 10.71 17.64 21.90
CA GLY A 24 11.27 18.96 22.21
C GLY A 24 10.57 20.09 21.46
N VAL A 25 9.32 19.91 21.04
CA VAL A 25 8.60 20.89 20.22
C VAL A 25 7.51 21.58 21.03
N VAL A 26 7.38 22.89 20.82
CA VAL A 26 6.32 23.72 21.40
C VAL A 26 5.15 23.75 20.43
N ALA A 27 3.94 23.47 20.92
CA ALA A 27 2.71 23.63 20.15
C ALA A 27 2.67 24.99 19.43
N ALA A 28 2.52 24.96 18.10
CA ALA A 28 2.26 26.15 17.31
C ALA A 28 1.02 26.84 17.88
N GLN A 29 1.21 28.01 18.49
CA GLN A 29 0.11 28.78 19.07
C GLN A 29 -0.80 29.26 17.95
N GLY A 30 -2.06 28.82 17.93
CA GLY A 30 -3.12 29.42 17.11
C GLY A 30 -3.92 28.49 16.19
N ALA A 31 -3.52 27.24 15.99
CA ALA A 31 -4.36 26.28 15.26
C ALA A 31 -5.26 25.51 16.23
N SER A 32 -6.59 25.61 16.08
CA SER A 32 -7.52 24.76 16.83
C SER A 32 -7.32 23.30 16.41
N SER A 33 -6.95 22.42 17.36
CA SER A 33 -6.83 20.99 17.10
C SER A 33 -8.16 20.44 16.55
N PRO A 34 -8.15 19.63 15.47
CA PRO A 34 -9.37 19.05 14.94
C PRO A 34 -10.08 18.18 15.99
N PRO A 35 -11.41 18.07 15.92
CA PRO A 35 -12.16 17.23 16.83
C PRO A 35 -11.65 15.78 16.76
N VAL A 36 -11.42 15.18 17.92
CA VAL A 36 -11.00 13.80 18.05
C VAL A 36 -12.23 12.91 18.10
N HIS A 37 -12.31 11.95 17.18
CA HIS A 37 -13.30 10.90 17.15
C HIS A 37 -12.78 9.67 17.90
N VAL A 38 -13.69 8.90 18.50
CA VAL A 38 -13.35 7.69 19.25
C VAL A 38 -14.23 6.55 18.78
N GLN A 39 -13.60 5.50 18.25
CA GLN A 39 -14.25 4.21 18.05
C GLN A 39 -14.12 3.39 19.33
N GLN A 40 -15.24 3.12 19.98
CA GLN A 40 -15.32 2.17 21.09
C GLN A 40 -15.25 0.73 20.57
N ASN A 41 -14.80 -0.21 21.41
CA ASN A 41 -14.65 -1.63 21.06
C ASN A 41 -13.82 -1.85 19.79
N ALA A 42 -12.78 -1.04 19.59
CA ALA A 42 -11.87 -1.17 18.47
C ALA A 42 -11.09 -2.50 18.54
N PRO A 43 -10.83 -3.15 17.39
CA PRO A 43 -9.91 -4.28 17.32
C PRO A 43 -8.56 -3.94 17.97
N TRP A 44 -7.92 -4.94 18.56
CA TRP A 44 -6.74 -4.70 19.40
C TRP A 44 -5.61 -3.99 18.65
N GLY A 45 -5.44 -4.25 17.34
CA GLY A 45 -4.42 -3.61 16.52
C GLY A 45 -4.63 -2.10 16.45
N LEU A 46 -5.86 -1.65 16.16
CA LEU A 46 -6.22 -0.23 16.20
C LEU A 46 -6.06 0.35 17.60
N SER A 47 -6.53 -0.36 18.62
CA SER A 47 -6.38 0.09 20.01
C SER A 47 -4.91 0.26 20.41
N ARG A 48 -4.02 -0.63 19.93
CA ARG A 48 -2.60 -0.62 20.28
C ARG A 48 -1.84 0.53 19.63
N ILE A 49 -2.17 0.88 18.39
CA ILE A 49 -1.52 2.01 17.70
C ILE A 49 -2.03 3.36 18.23
N SER A 50 -3.25 3.43 18.77
CA SER A 50 -3.79 4.67 19.34
C SER A 50 -3.30 4.95 20.77
N GLN A 51 -2.72 3.95 21.45
CA GLN A 51 -2.40 4.04 22.88
C GLN A 51 -0.96 3.57 23.16
N PRO A 52 -0.09 4.44 23.71
CA PRO A 52 1.32 4.12 23.97
C PRO A 52 1.50 3.39 25.30
N LYS A 53 0.58 3.61 26.24
CA LYS A 53 0.63 3.04 27.59
C LYS A 53 -0.14 1.72 27.66
N ARG A 54 0.43 0.78 28.40
CA ARG A 54 -0.22 -0.45 28.84
C ARG A 54 -0.85 -0.26 30.23
N PRO A 55 -1.88 -1.04 30.59
CA PRO A 55 -2.62 -2.00 29.76
C PRO A 55 -3.56 -1.29 28.77
N LEU A 56 -4.03 -2.00 27.74
CA LEU A 56 -5.05 -1.49 26.80
C LEU A 56 -6.43 -1.54 27.47
N ASN A 57 -6.67 -0.64 28.42
CA ASN A 57 -7.82 -0.74 29.32
C ASN A 57 -9.16 -0.50 28.62
N ASP A 58 -9.19 0.31 27.56
CA ASP A 58 -10.45 0.87 27.05
C ASP A 58 -10.79 0.43 25.60
N ARG A 59 -10.05 -0.50 24.98
CA ARG A 59 -10.24 -0.97 23.58
C ARG A 59 -10.78 0.13 22.64
N CYS A 60 -10.10 1.26 22.58
CA CYS A 60 -10.51 2.44 21.83
C CYS A 60 -9.50 2.78 20.73
N TYR A 61 -10.01 3.28 19.61
CA TYR A 61 -9.21 3.91 18.57
C TYR A 61 -9.58 5.39 18.45
N GLU A 62 -8.67 6.28 18.85
CA GLU A 62 -8.82 7.72 18.74
C GLU A 62 -8.19 8.22 17.44
N TYR A 63 -8.93 9.00 16.66
CA TYR A 63 -8.45 9.56 15.40
C TYR A 63 -9.04 10.94 15.14
N ALA A 64 -8.25 11.82 14.54
CA ALA A 64 -8.68 13.17 14.15
C ALA A 64 -8.55 13.41 12.63
N SER A 65 -7.77 12.56 11.96
CA SER A 65 -7.68 12.44 10.51
C SER A 65 -8.28 11.09 10.12
N THR A 66 -8.74 10.94 8.89
CA THR A 66 -9.35 9.71 8.37
C THR A 66 -8.69 9.19 7.09
N GLY A 67 -7.65 9.85 6.58
CA GLY A 67 -7.03 9.58 5.28
C GLY A 67 -7.84 10.14 4.11
N ASN A 68 -8.78 11.06 4.37
CA ASN A 68 -9.66 11.60 3.34
C ASN A 68 -8.83 12.26 2.23
N GLY A 69 -9.19 11.99 0.98
CA GLY A 69 -8.48 12.49 -0.20
C GLY A 69 -7.21 11.72 -0.58
N VAL A 70 -6.69 10.83 0.28
CA VAL A 70 -5.48 10.04 0.02
C VAL A 70 -5.80 8.70 -0.64
N ASN A 71 -4.98 8.30 -1.60
CA ASN A 71 -5.06 7.00 -2.28
C ASN A 71 -4.12 5.97 -1.65
N ILE A 72 -4.61 4.76 -1.34
CA ILE A 72 -3.78 3.62 -0.93
C ILE A 72 -3.84 2.58 -2.04
N TYR A 73 -2.71 2.39 -2.73
CA TYR A 73 -2.53 1.38 -3.77
C TYR A 73 -2.23 0.04 -3.12
N ILE A 74 -3.19 -0.88 -3.17
CA ILE A 74 -3.06 -2.24 -2.63
C ILE A 74 -2.64 -3.16 -3.79
N VAL A 75 -1.37 -3.52 -3.83
CA VAL A 75 -0.80 -4.43 -4.84
C VAL A 75 -0.76 -5.83 -4.23
N ASP A 76 -1.74 -6.67 -4.58
CA ASP A 76 -2.02 -7.92 -3.86
C ASP A 76 -2.84 -8.89 -4.75
N SER A 77 -3.65 -9.78 -4.17
CA SER A 77 -4.57 -10.71 -4.88
C SER A 77 -5.83 -10.06 -5.44
N GLY A 78 -5.96 -8.74 -5.34
CA GLY A 78 -7.17 -7.98 -5.65
C GLY A 78 -7.89 -7.50 -4.39
N VAL A 79 -9.07 -6.89 -4.53
CA VAL A 79 -9.94 -6.54 -3.40
C VAL A 79 -11.40 -6.83 -3.77
N ASP A 80 -12.20 -7.41 -2.87
CA ASP A 80 -13.66 -7.42 -2.98
C ASP A 80 -14.17 -6.00 -2.71
N VAL A 81 -14.13 -5.16 -3.75
CA VAL A 81 -14.46 -3.73 -3.68
C VAL A 81 -15.90 -3.46 -3.23
N ARG A 82 -16.77 -4.47 -3.29
CA ARG A 82 -18.16 -4.39 -2.87
C ARG A 82 -18.34 -4.77 -1.38
N HIS A 83 -17.27 -5.06 -0.65
CA HIS A 83 -17.35 -5.41 0.77
C HIS A 83 -17.79 -4.19 1.61
N PRO A 84 -18.71 -4.32 2.59
CA PRO A 84 -19.22 -3.19 3.38
C PRO A 84 -18.17 -2.38 4.15
N GLU A 85 -16.99 -2.95 4.41
CA GLU A 85 -15.86 -2.21 5.00
C GLU A 85 -15.39 -1.03 4.16
N PHE A 86 -15.63 -1.05 2.85
CA PHE A 86 -15.06 -0.05 1.96
C PHE A 86 -16.03 1.06 1.57
N GLU A 87 -17.35 0.93 1.77
CA GLU A 87 -18.34 1.99 1.50
C GLU A 87 -18.12 2.68 0.13
N ASP A 88 -17.92 1.88 -0.93
CA ASP A 88 -17.62 2.34 -2.30
C ASP A 88 -16.29 3.10 -2.51
N ARG A 89 -15.42 3.15 -1.48
CA ARG A 89 -14.08 3.78 -1.56
C ARG A 89 -13.03 2.89 -2.20
N ALA A 90 -13.34 1.63 -2.50
CA ALA A 90 -12.44 0.69 -3.16
C ALA A 90 -12.74 0.56 -4.66
N LYS A 91 -11.69 0.52 -5.50
CA LYS A 91 -11.80 0.33 -6.95
C LYS A 91 -10.69 -0.57 -7.46
N ILE A 92 -11.00 -1.43 -8.44
CA ILE A 92 -10.00 -2.19 -9.18
C ILE A 92 -9.48 -1.30 -10.30
N VAL A 93 -8.18 -1.05 -10.30
CA VAL A 93 -7.53 -0.18 -11.31
C VAL A 93 -6.57 -0.92 -12.22
N PHE A 94 -6.12 -2.12 -11.81
CA PHE A 94 -5.22 -2.95 -12.58
C PHE A 94 -5.42 -4.43 -12.28
N VAL A 95 -5.29 -5.25 -13.31
CA VAL A 95 -5.19 -6.72 -13.18
C VAL A 95 -4.05 -7.17 -14.08
N ALA A 96 -3.12 -7.92 -13.51
CA ALA A 96 -1.91 -8.30 -14.21
C ALA A 96 -2.20 -9.20 -15.43
N PRO A 97 -1.51 -8.99 -16.57
CA PRO A 97 -1.71 -9.81 -17.76
C PRO A 97 -1.50 -11.31 -17.53
N GLY A 98 -0.56 -11.69 -16.65
CA GLY A 98 -0.31 -13.09 -16.30
C GLY A 98 -1.44 -13.80 -15.59
N LEU A 99 -2.45 -13.07 -15.10
CA LEU A 99 -3.64 -13.61 -14.43
C LEU A 99 -4.85 -13.73 -15.35
N MET A 100 -4.77 -13.24 -16.59
CA MET A 100 -5.88 -13.33 -17.53
C MET A 100 -6.19 -14.81 -17.84
N ARG A 101 -7.47 -15.15 -17.79
CA ARG A 101 -7.95 -16.49 -18.15
C ARG A 101 -7.82 -16.73 -19.67
N PRO A 102 -7.86 -18.00 -20.13
CA PRO A 102 -7.77 -18.31 -21.57
C PRO A 102 -8.82 -17.62 -22.45
N ASP A 103 -9.97 -17.24 -21.89
CA ASP A 103 -11.02 -16.47 -22.56
C ASP A 103 -10.78 -14.94 -22.52
N ASN A 104 -9.58 -14.51 -22.14
CA ASN A 104 -9.13 -13.13 -21.99
C ASN A 104 -9.96 -12.31 -20.99
N LYS A 105 -10.59 -12.98 -20.01
CA LYS A 105 -11.27 -12.31 -18.90
C LYS A 105 -10.40 -12.27 -17.66
N ALA A 106 -10.52 -11.18 -16.91
CA ALA A 106 -9.96 -11.09 -15.57
C ALA A 106 -10.54 -12.21 -14.66
N PRO A 107 -9.76 -12.66 -13.67
CA PRO A 107 -10.28 -13.47 -12.57
C PRO A 107 -11.29 -12.65 -11.74
N PRO A 108 -12.08 -13.32 -10.89
CA PRO A 108 -12.95 -12.64 -9.93
C PRO A 108 -12.14 -11.67 -9.03
N PRO A 109 -12.75 -10.53 -8.63
CA PRO A 109 -12.15 -9.63 -7.65
C PRO A 109 -11.80 -10.39 -6.36
N ASP A 110 -10.51 -10.44 -6.06
CA ASP A 110 -9.94 -11.11 -4.89
C ASP A 110 -10.47 -12.52 -4.60
N CYS A 111 -10.28 -13.43 -5.55
CA CYS A 111 -10.57 -14.85 -5.36
C CYS A 111 -9.64 -15.57 -4.33
N SER A 112 -8.61 -14.89 -3.80
CA SER A 112 -7.76 -15.42 -2.72
C SER A 112 -8.21 -14.94 -1.33
N GLY A 113 -8.77 -13.74 -1.23
CA GLY A 113 -9.19 -13.09 0.02
C GLY A 113 -8.13 -12.20 0.69
N HIS A 114 -6.85 -12.47 0.45
CA HIS A 114 -5.75 -11.80 1.17
C HIS A 114 -5.71 -10.28 0.92
N GLY A 115 -5.88 -9.83 -0.32
CA GLY A 115 -5.88 -8.39 -0.61
C GLY A 115 -7.04 -7.63 0.02
N THR A 116 -8.20 -8.26 0.21
CA THR A 116 -9.32 -7.70 0.99
C THR A 116 -8.98 -7.59 2.46
N GLU A 117 -8.30 -8.60 3.04
CA GLU A 117 -7.81 -8.54 4.41
C GLU A 117 -6.85 -7.34 4.59
N VAL A 118 -5.85 -7.23 3.71
CA VAL A 118 -4.86 -6.15 3.68
C VAL A 118 -5.51 -4.78 3.53
N ALA A 119 -6.41 -4.62 2.56
CA ALA A 119 -7.12 -3.38 2.31
C ALA A 119 -7.98 -2.96 3.51
N SER A 120 -8.58 -3.92 4.22
CA SER A 120 -9.40 -3.64 5.40
C SER A 120 -8.58 -3.07 6.56
N VAL A 121 -7.35 -3.54 6.78
CA VAL A 121 -6.46 -2.97 7.81
C VAL A 121 -6.02 -1.56 7.44
N ALA A 122 -5.78 -1.30 6.15
CA ALA A 122 -5.37 0.02 5.70
C ALA A 122 -6.50 1.05 5.86
N ALA A 123 -7.69 0.74 5.34
CA ALA A 123 -8.76 1.74 5.15
C ALA A 123 -10.20 1.19 5.31
N GLY A 124 -10.38 0.05 5.96
CA GLY A 124 -11.70 -0.44 6.37
C GLY A 124 -12.41 0.50 7.35
N ARG A 125 -13.73 0.58 7.26
CA ARG A 125 -14.58 1.38 8.15
C ARG A 125 -14.43 0.96 9.61
N LEU A 126 -14.45 -0.34 9.91
CA LEU A 126 -14.35 -0.90 11.27
C LEU A 126 -12.93 -1.30 11.64
N SER A 127 -12.22 -2.02 10.77
CA SER A 127 -10.88 -2.57 11.06
C SER A 127 -9.73 -1.68 10.61
N GLY A 128 -10.01 -0.65 9.79
CA GLY A 128 -8.99 0.18 9.17
C GLY A 128 -8.50 1.35 9.99
N VAL A 129 -7.23 1.70 9.74
CA VAL A 129 -6.55 2.88 10.29
C VAL A 129 -7.07 4.17 9.60
N ALA A 130 -7.01 4.23 8.27
CA ALA A 130 -7.39 5.39 7.48
C ALA A 130 -8.81 5.24 6.91
N LYS A 131 -9.80 5.43 7.79
CA LYS A 131 -11.23 5.08 7.55
C LYS A 131 -11.91 5.72 6.34
N HIS A 132 -11.37 6.79 5.76
CA HIS A 132 -11.88 7.46 4.56
C HIS A 132 -10.85 7.57 3.43
N ALA A 133 -9.72 6.87 3.53
CA ALA A 133 -8.82 6.74 2.38
C ALA A 133 -9.49 5.93 1.25
N ARG A 134 -9.07 6.22 0.02
CA ARG A 134 -9.48 5.48 -1.19
C ARG A 134 -8.57 4.28 -1.39
N ILE A 135 -9.14 3.13 -1.72
CA ILE A 135 -8.38 1.90 -2.01
C ILE A 135 -8.34 1.71 -3.52
N LEU A 136 -7.14 1.67 -4.09
CA LEU A 136 -6.91 1.35 -5.49
C LEU A 136 -6.26 -0.03 -5.57
N ALA A 137 -7.02 -1.02 -6.00
CA ALA A 137 -6.61 -2.42 -6.02
C ALA A 137 -5.90 -2.77 -7.34
N LEU A 138 -4.72 -3.38 -7.21
CA LEU A 138 -3.91 -3.92 -8.29
C LEU A 138 -3.73 -5.41 -8.05
N GLN A 139 -4.40 -6.23 -8.86
CA GLN A 139 -4.38 -7.68 -8.72
C GLN A 139 -3.17 -8.26 -9.46
N VAL A 140 -2.17 -8.72 -8.70
CA VAL A 140 -0.92 -9.33 -9.19
C VAL A 140 -0.70 -10.75 -8.67
N LEU A 141 -1.52 -11.19 -7.70
CA LEU A 141 -1.55 -12.57 -7.22
C LEU A 141 -2.80 -13.29 -7.73
N SER A 142 -2.63 -14.56 -8.08
CA SER A 142 -3.69 -15.48 -8.45
C SER A 142 -4.59 -15.85 -7.26
N CYS A 143 -5.67 -16.59 -7.51
CA CYS A 143 -6.58 -17.09 -6.46
C CYS A 143 -5.89 -17.99 -5.43
N ASN A 144 -4.73 -18.54 -5.78
CA ASN A 144 -3.89 -19.33 -4.90
C ASN A 144 -2.80 -18.47 -4.25
N GLY A 145 -2.90 -17.14 -4.21
CA GLY A 145 -1.87 -16.27 -3.63
C GLY A 145 -0.50 -16.31 -4.33
N GLN A 146 -0.42 -16.87 -5.54
CA GLN A 146 0.81 -16.96 -6.32
C GLN A 146 0.92 -15.80 -7.30
N GLY A 147 2.06 -15.13 -7.36
CA GLY A 147 2.34 -14.07 -8.34
C GLY A 147 3.64 -14.31 -9.09
N ARG A 148 3.83 -13.61 -10.20
CA ARG A 148 5.11 -13.56 -10.93
C ARG A 148 5.76 -12.20 -10.73
N ASN A 149 7.09 -12.14 -10.68
CA ASN A 149 7.80 -10.86 -10.63
C ASN A 149 7.46 -9.97 -11.84
N SER A 150 7.22 -10.56 -13.01
CA SER A 150 6.77 -9.82 -14.20
C SER A 150 5.43 -9.10 -14.00
N ASP A 151 4.48 -9.75 -13.31
CA ASP A 151 3.16 -9.18 -13.05
C ASP A 151 3.23 -8.05 -12.02
N LEU A 152 4.08 -8.22 -11.00
CA LEU A 152 4.36 -7.17 -10.02
C LEU A 152 5.05 -5.96 -10.67
N ILE A 153 6.05 -6.19 -11.53
CA ILE A 153 6.73 -5.12 -12.27
C ILE A 153 5.73 -4.37 -13.16
N ALA A 154 4.86 -5.08 -13.89
CA ALA A 154 3.84 -4.44 -14.72
C ALA A 154 2.87 -3.55 -13.90
N ALA A 155 2.49 -3.98 -12.70
CA ALA A 155 1.68 -3.17 -11.80
C ALA A 155 2.42 -1.92 -11.30
N LEU A 156 3.70 -2.05 -10.96
CA LEU A 156 4.55 -0.92 -10.52
C LEU A 156 4.78 0.09 -11.65
N GLU A 157 4.98 -0.37 -12.89
CA GLU A 157 5.03 0.47 -14.09
C GLU A 157 3.70 1.20 -14.32
N TRP A 158 2.57 0.49 -14.15
CA TRP A 158 1.24 1.10 -14.24
C TRP A 158 1.05 2.19 -13.18
N ILE A 159 1.46 1.93 -11.92
CA ILE A 159 1.43 2.95 -10.85
C ILE A 159 2.28 4.15 -11.26
N ALA A 160 3.53 3.94 -11.70
CA ALA A 160 4.42 5.03 -12.09
C ALA A 160 3.83 5.94 -13.20
N ALA A 161 2.98 5.39 -14.06
CA ALA A 161 2.30 6.10 -15.15
C ALA A 161 0.95 6.71 -14.76
N ASN A 162 0.23 6.15 -13.79
CA ASN A 162 -1.16 6.52 -13.44
C ASN A 162 -1.30 7.00 -11.98
N TYR A 163 -0.18 7.31 -11.32
CA TYR A 163 -0.18 7.72 -9.93
C TYR A 163 -0.96 9.03 -9.70
N GLU A 164 -1.86 9.01 -8.73
CA GLU A 164 -2.69 10.12 -8.30
C GLU A 164 -2.24 10.55 -6.90
N HIS A 165 -1.68 11.75 -6.81
CA HIS A 165 -1.20 12.36 -5.58
C HIS A 165 -2.36 12.97 -4.75
N PRO A 166 -2.33 12.90 -3.40
CA PRO A 166 -1.40 12.13 -2.56
C PRO A 166 -1.75 10.63 -2.54
N GLY A 167 -0.73 9.75 -2.59
CA GLY A 167 -0.95 8.32 -2.49
C GLY A 167 0.23 7.52 -1.93
N ILE A 168 -0.03 6.28 -1.55
CA ILE A 168 0.95 5.37 -0.95
C ILE A 168 0.75 3.95 -1.46
N VAL A 169 1.85 3.26 -1.78
CA VAL A 169 1.82 1.88 -2.26
C VAL A 169 2.08 0.91 -1.11
N ASN A 170 1.22 -0.08 -0.95
CA ASN A 170 1.38 -1.17 -0.01
C ASN A 170 1.64 -2.48 -0.77
N LEU A 171 2.82 -3.08 -0.53
CA LEU A 171 3.21 -4.38 -1.05
C LEU A 171 3.21 -5.39 0.10
N SER A 172 2.06 -6.01 0.34
CA SER A 172 1.90 -7.09 1.34
C SER A 172 2.28 -8.46 0.77
N LEU A 173 3.39 -8.48 0.03
CA LEU A 173 3.92 -9.62 -0.70
C LEU A 173 5.44 -9.54 -0.71
N GLY A 174 6.07 -10.66 -1.03
CA GLY A 174 7.51 -10.73 -1.16
C GLY A 174 7.94 -12.12 -1.59
N GLY A 175 9.24 -12.26 -1.86
CA GLY A 175 9.82 -13.53 -2.24
C GLY A 175 11.34 -13.51 -2.12
N PRO A 176 12.01 -14.54 -2.67
CA PRO A 176 13.47 -14.58 -2.75
C PRO A 176 14.05 -13.29 -3.36
N ARG A 177 15.28 -12.94 -2.98
CA ARG A 177 15.97 -11.75 -3.52
C ARG A 177 15.86 -11.67 -5.04
N SER A 178 15.49 -10.49 -5.53
CA SER A 178 15.44 -10.19 -6.96
C SER A 178 15.93 -8.77 -7.21
N THR A 179 17.14 -8.65 -7.77
CA THR A 179 17.73 -7.35 -8.13
C THR A 179 16.83 -6.56 -9.08
N THR A 180 16.18 -7.23 -10.02
CA THR A 180 15.26 -6.57 -10.95
C THR A 180 14.06 -5.96 -10.24
N LEU A 181 13.44 -6.71 -9.32
CA LEU A 181 12.31 -6.19 -8.55
C LEU A 181 12.75 -5.03 -7.65
N ASP A 182 13.90 -5.17 -6.99
CA ASP A 182 14.50 -4.14 -6.16
C ASP A 182 14.65 -2.82 -6.94
N MET A 183 15.26 -2.87 -8.13
CA MET A 183 15.46 -1.70 -8.99
C MET A 183 14.15 -1.04 -9.43
N VAL A 184 13.10 -1.82 -9.72
CA VAL A 184 11.81 -1.29 -10.15
C VAL A 184 11.11 -0.59 -8.98
N VAL A 185 11.13 -1.17 -7.78
CA VAL A 185 10.55 -0.53 -6.58
C VAL A 185 11.33 0.74 -6.22
N GLU A 186 12.67 0.72 -6.29
CA GLU A 186 13.49 1.92 -6.12
C GLU A 186 13.16 3.01 -7.15
N ALA A 187 12.92 2.64 -8.41
CA ALA A 187 12.51 3.59 -9.45
C ALA A 187 11.13 4.21 -9.18
N VAL A 188 10.18 3.44 -8.63
CA VAL A 188 8.88 3.96 -8.16
C VAL A 188 9.08 4.97 -7.03
N ILE A 189 9.91 4.64 -6.03
CA ILE A 189 10.21 5.53 -4.91
C ILE A 189 10.89 6.82 -5.39
N ALA A 190 11.83 6.71 -6.35
CA ALA A 190 12.54 7.85 -6.93
C ALA A 190 11.61 8.82 -7.69
N ARG A 191 10.39 8.40 -8.06
CA ARG A 191 9.34 9.27 -8.64
C ARG A 191 8.51 10.01 -7.58
N GLY A 192 8.87 9.90 -6.30
CA GLY A 192 8.13 10.55 -5.20
C GLY A 192 6.93 9.74 -4.72
N ILE A 193 6.89 8.44 -4.98
CA ILE A 193 5.79 7.55 -4.55
C ILE A 193 6.24 6.74 -3.32
N PRO A 194 5.68 6.98 -2.12
CA PRO A 194 6.05 6.21 -0.93
C PRO A 194 5.59 4.75 -1.02
N VAL A 195 6.46 3.82 -0.60
CA VAL A 195 6.20 2.37 -0.63
C VAL A 195 6.39 1.75 0.76
N VAL A 196 5.39 0.99 1.21
CA VAL A 196 5.41 0.15 2.40
C VAL A 196 5.45 -1.32 1.98
N VAL A 197 6.28 -2.12 2.64
CA VAL A 197 6.48 -3.53 2.29
C VAL A 197 6.42 -4.41 3.53
N ALA A 198 5.82 -5.59 3.40
CA ALA A 198 5.88 -6.62 4.44
C ALA A 198 7.30 -7.16 4.59
N ALA A 199 7.75 -7.46 5.82
CA ALA A 199 9.08 -8.03 6.06
C ALA A 199 9.19 -9.51 5.64
N GLY A 200 8.08 -10.24 5.58
CA GLY A 200 8.01 -11.69 5.35
C GLY A 200 7.77 -12.48 6.64
N ASN A 201 7.38 -13.75 6.50
CA ASN A 201 6.81 -14.57 7.58
C ASN A 201 7.62 -15.86 7.85
N ASP A 202 8.93 -15.81 7.62
CA ASP A 202 9.80 -16.99 7.59
C ASP A 202 10.62 -17.15 8.88
N GLY A 203 10.41 -16.26 9.86
CA GLY A 203 11.24 -16.18 11.06
C GLY A 203 12.73 -16.00 10.71
N ALA A 204 13.03 -15.24 9.65
CA ALA A 204 14.35 -15.12 9.04
C ALA A 204 14.81 -13.65 8.90
N ASN A 205 16.00 -13.44 8.34
CA ASN A 205 16.53 -12.10 8.10
C ASN A 205 15.82 -11.45 6.90
N ALA A 206 15.08 -10.36 7.14
CA ALA A 206 14.33 -9.63 6.12
C ALA A 206 15.21 -9.11 4.96
N CYS A 207 16.51 -8.97 5.17
CA CYS A 207 17.46 -8.58 4.13
C CYS A 207 17.66 -9.65 3.04
N GLU A 208 17.16 -10.87 3.23
CA GLU A 208 17.25 -11.98 2.26
C GLU A 208 16.03 -12.05 1.32
N PHE A 209 15.11 -11.10 1.42
CA PHE A 209 13.86 -11.08 0.67
C PHE A 209 13.64 -9.77 -0.05
N SER A 210 13.07 -9.84 -1.25
CA SER A 210 12.68 -8.67 -2.04
C SER A 210 11.15 -8.52 -2.03
N PRO A 211 10.61 -7.30 -1.91
CA PRO A 211 11.31 -6.01 -1.78
C PRO A 211 11.71 -5.63 -0.33
N ALA A 212 11.59 -6.54 0.64
CA ALA A 212 11.81 -6.24 2.07
C ALA A 212 13.22 -5.71 2.40
N ASN A 213 14.23 -6.05 1.59
CA ASN A 213 15.62 -5.62 1.78
C ASN A 213 15.90 -4.17 1.37
N LEU A 214 14.94 -3.49 0.73
CA LEU A 214 15.17 -2.16 0.17
C LEU A 214 15.33 -1.10 1.26
N PRO A 215 16.42 -0.31 1.27
CA PRO A 215 16.61 0.73 2.27
C PRO A 215 15.56 1.84 2.21
N LEU A 216 15.08 2.16 1.01
CA LEU A 216 14.17 3.28 0.73
C LEU A 216 12.68 2.93 0.90
N SER A 217 12.33 1.66 1.09
CA SER A 217 10.96 1.26 1.44
C SER A 217 10.78 1.23 2.96
N MET A 218 9.54 1.42 3.41
CA MET A 218 9.17 1.18 4.79
C MET A 218 8.87 -0.31 5.00
N THR A 219 9.89 -1.09 5.38
CA THR A 219 9.74 -2.54 5.67
C THR A 219 9.19 -2.77 7.07
N VAL A 220 8.09 -3.52 7.18
CA VAL A 220 7.29 -3.65 8.40
C VAL A 220 7.27 -5.08 8.93
N GLY A 221 7.71 -5.25 10.18
CA GLY A 221 7.58 -6.50 10.94
C GLY A 221 6.25 -6.59 11.70
N ALA A 222 5.87 -7.80 12.12
CA ALA A 222 4.63 -8.05 12.85
C ALA A 222 4.86 -8.17 14.36
N SER A 223 4.00 -7.51 15.14
CA SER A 223 3.94 -7.65 16.59
C SER A 223 2.65 -8.34 17.05
N THR A 224 2.70 -8.90 18.25
CA THR A 224 1.56 -9.50 18.95
C THR A 224 0.86 -8.48 19.86
N GLN A 225 -0.27 -8.88 20.44
CA GLN A 225 -0.98 -8.10 21.44
C GLN A 225 -0.18 -7.94 22.75
N THR A 226 0.89 -8.71 22.97
CA THR A 226 1.75 -8.65 24.17
C THR A 226 3.00 -7.79 23.96
N ASP A 227 3.11 -7.05 22.85
CA ASP A 227 4.34 -6.34 22.45
C ASP A 227 5.54 -7.28 22.27
N GLU A 228 5.32 -8.42 21.64
CA GLU A 228 6.38 -9.31 21.19
C GLU A 228 6.47 -9.27 19.67
N ARG A 229 7.66 -9.47 19.09
CA ARG A 229 7.75 -9.82 17.68
C ARG A 229 7.02 -11.15 17.49
N ALA A 230 6.04 -11.21 16.58
CA ALA A 230 5.38 -12.45 16.23
C ALA A 230 6.43 -13.47 15.73
N GLU A 231 6.34 -14.73 16.14
CA GLU A 231 7.42 -15.70 15.92
C GLU A 231 7.80 -15.84 14.44
N PHE A 232 6.80 -15.87 13.55
CA PHE A 232 6.97 -15.91 12.09
C PHE A 232 7.58 -14.63 11.50
N SER A 233 7.49 -13.48 12.15
CA SER A 233 7.90 -12.21 11.53
C SER A 233 9.39 -12.24 11.20
N ASN A 234 9.75 -11.94 9.95
CA ASN A 234 11.14 -11.67 9.62
C ASN A 234 11.68 -10.48 10.43
N TYR A 235 13.00 -10.43 10.59
CA TYR A 235 13.70 -9.56 11.51
C TYR A 235 15.00 -9.01 10.90
N GLY A 236 15.70 -8.18 11.66
CA GLY A 236 17.03 -7.66 11.36
C GLY A 236 17.00 -6.22 10.85
N LYS A 237 18.18 -5.74 10.42
CA LYS A 237 18.41 -4.32 10.07
C LYS A 237 17.56 -3.77 8.92
N CYS A 238 16.99 -4.64 8.08
CA CYS A 238 16.13 -4.21 6.97
C CYS A 238 14.72 -3.88 7.44
N VAL A 239 14.25 -4.46 8.57
CA VAL A 239 13.01 -4.02 9.22
C VAL A 239 13.19 -2.60 9.74
N LYS A 240 12.23 -1.72 9.46
CA LYS A 240 12.27 -0.30 9.86
C LYS A 240 11.40 -0.02 11.08
N ILE A 241 10.31 -0.77 11.22
CA ILE A 241 9.28 -0.60 12.23
C ILE A 241 8.48 -1.90 12.38
N PHE A 242 7.86 -2.10 13.54
CA PHE A 242 6.85 -3.12 13.77
C PHE A 242 5.46 -2.50 13.86
N ALA A 243 4.45 -3.26 13.45
CA ALA A 243 3.04 -2.92 13.67
C ALA A 243 2.25 -4.19 14.05
N PRO A 244 1.04 -4.04 14.63
CA PRO A 244 0.16 -5.17 14.92
C PRO A 244 -0.03 -6.08 13.70
N GLY A 245 0.31 -7.35 13.82
CA GLY A 245 0.22 -8.31 12.72
C GLY A 245 -0.15 -9.75 13.11
N TYR A 246 -0.47 -10.03 14.37
CA TYR A 246 -0.88 -11.36 14.83
C TYR A 246 -2.33 -11.36 15.35
N ARG A 247 -3.18 -12.23 14.82
CA ARG A 247 -4.62 -12.30 15.14
C ARG A 247 -5.29 -10.93 15.00
N ILE A 248 -5.12 -10.31 13.83
CA ILE A 248 -5.75 -9.06 13.45
C ILE A 248 -7.15 -9.35 12.89
N GLN A 249 -8.14 -8.60 13.34
CA GLN A 249 -9.48 -8.64 12.77
C GLN A 249 -9.48 -7.96 11.40
N VAL A 250 -9.84 -8.71 10.37
CA VAL A 250 -9.80 -8.30 8.97
C VAL A 250 -11.10 -8.65 8.25
N ALA A 251 -11.41 -7.93 7.18
CA ALA A 251 -12.54 -8.25 6.31
C ALA A 251 -12.31 -9.57 5.58
N LYS A 252 -13.34 -10.40 5.50
CA LYS A 252 -13.33 -11.65 4.74
C LYS A 252 -13.93 -11.39 3.36
N ALA A 253 -13.16 -11.64 2.30
CA ALA A 253 -13.66 -11.48 0.93
C ALA A 253 -14.83 -12.42 0.64
N ARG A 254 -15.79 -11.98 -0.18
CA ARG A 254 -16.75 -12.89 -0.79
C ARG A 254 -16.07 -13.59 -1.97
N ILE A 255 -15.59 -14.80 -1.72
CA ILE A 255 -14.90 -15.59 -2.73
C ILE A 255 -15.93 -16.12 -3.72
N GLU A 256 -15.98 -15.50 -4.90
CA GLU A 256 -16.61 -16.09 -6.08
C GLU A 256 -15.59 -17.04 -6.70
N HIS A 257 -15.77 -18.35 -6.52
CA HIS A 257 -14.92 -19.33 -7.18
C HIS A 257 -15.21 -19.31 -8.69
N ALA A 258 -14.17 -19.03 -9.49
CA ALA A 258 -14.16 -19.53 -10.86
C ALA A 258 -13.98 -21.06 -10.75
N ASP A 259 -14.96 -21.83 -11.21
CA ASP A 259 -15.06 -23.28 -11.15
C ASP A 259 -13.69 -24.02 -10.96
N GLY A 260 -13.46 -24.57 -9.75
CA GLY A 260 -12.61 -25.76 -9.57
C GLY A 260 -11.13 -25.65 -9.17
N ALA A 261 -10.64 -24.57 -8.54
CA ALA A 261 -9.24 -24.53 -8.05
C ALA A 261 -9.12 -24.41 -6.52
N SER A 262 -8.45 -25.40 -5.91
CA SER A 262 -8.11 -25.45 -4.49
C SER A 262 -6.83 -24.68 -4.15
N SER A 263 -6.92 -23.95 -3.04
CA SER A 263 -6.00 -22.97 -2.45
C SER A 263 -4.60 -23.48 -2.11
N HIS A 264 -3.54 -22.95 -2.74
CA HIS A 264 -2.14 -23.15 -2.33
C HIS A 264 -1.23 -21.92 -2.63
N GLY A 265 -0.99 -21.08 -1.61
CA GLY A 265 -0.12 -19.88 -1.54
C GLY A 265 1.34 -20.07 -1.98
N GLY A 266 1.90 -19.19 -2.82
CA GLY A 266 3.35 -19.05 -3.05
C GLY A 266 3.76 -18.50 -4.42
N ILE A 267 4.72 -17.57 -4.50
CA ILE A 267 5.27 -17.10 -5.80
C ILE A 267 6.13 -18.23 -6.42
N SER A 268 5.57 -18.94 -7.43
CA SER A 268 6.31 -19.91 -8.24
C SER A 268 7.04 -19.23 -9.40
N THR A 269 8.33 -19.52 -9.55
CA THR A 269 9.17 -19.12 -10.67
C THR A 269 8.94 -20.05 -11.87
N SER A 270 7.76 -19.98 -12.49
CA SER A 270 7.52 -20.63 -13.77
C SER A 270 6.72 -19.74 -14.72
N ALA A 271 7.45 -19.10 -15.64
CA ALA A 271 7.18 -19.02 -17.08
C ALA A 271 7.94 -17.82 -17.69
N SER A 272 8.93 -18.15 -18.51
CA SER A 272 9.36 -17.38 -19.69
C SER A 272 9.67 -15.90 -19.48
N ALA A 273 10.80 -15.61 -18.82
CA ALA A 273 11.50 -14.37 -19.12
C ALA A 273 11.96 -14.39 -20.60
N SER A 274 11.83 -13.26 -21.27
CA SER A 274 12.66 -12.92 -22.44
C SER A 274 14.14 -13.21 -22.11
N PRO A 275 15.01 -13.52 -23.10
CA PRO A 275 16.01 -14.61 -23.08
C PRO A 275 17.25 -14.45 -22.17
N TYR A 276 17.15 -13.82 -21.01
CA TYR A 276 18.18 -13.88 -19.98
C TYR A 276 17.58 -14.37 -18.66
N VAL A 277 18.31 -15.33 -18.06
CA VAL A 277 18.28 -15.79 -16.67
C VAL A 277 17.70 -17.18 -16.42
N LEU A 278 18.56 -18.01 -15.81
CA LEU A 278 18.47 -19.44 -15.51
C LEU A 278 17.48 -19.74 -14.37
N ALA A 279 16.87 -20.93 -14.44
CA ALA A 279 15.82 -21.43 -13.55
C ALA A 279 16.35 -22.30 -12.39
N MET A 280 15.61 -22.33 -11.28
CA MET A 280 15.69 -23.37 -10.24
C MET A 280 14.35 -24.15 -10.19
N THR A 281 14.39 -25.40 -9.73
CA THR A 281 13.29 -26.38 -9.85
C THR A 281 12.41 -26.48 -8.59
N GLU A 282 11.16 -26.93 -8.82
CA GLU A 282 10.05 -27.10 -7.87
C GLU A 282 10.35 -28.02 -6.65
N SER A 283 11.35 -28.91 -6.76
CA SER A 283 11.71 -29.88 -5.71
C SER A 283 12.36 -29.26 -4.47
N ASP A 284 13.11 -28.16 -4.63
CA ASP A 284 13.80 -27.49 -3.52
C ASP A 284 12.86 -26.60 -2.69
N PHE A 285 11.69 -26.27 -3.25
CA PHE A 285 10.68 -25.42 -2.62
C PHE A 285 9.81 -26.21 -1.62
N ARG A 286 9.38 -27.42 -1.99
CA ARG A 286 8.47 -28.25 -1.17
C ARG A 286 9.07 -28.74 0.15
N SER A 287 10.40 -28.79 0.27
CA SER A 287 11.07 -29.20 1.50
C SER A 287 11.23 -28.07 2.52
N LYS A 288 10.96 -26.81 2.13
CA LYS A 288 11.33 -25.61 2.91
C LYS A 288 10.16 -24.78 3.43
N TRP A 289 8.95 -24.89 2.85
CA TRP A 289 7.80 -24.01 3.11
C TRP A 289 6.56 -24.79 3.56
N GLY A 290 6.51 -25.19 4.83
CA GLY A 290 5.40 -25.95 5.42
C GLY A 290 4.00 -25.37 5.20
N ARG A 291 2.97 -26.17 5.51
CA ARG A 291 1.54 -25.83 5.42
C ARG A 291 1.21 -24.46 6.03
N PHE A 292 0.30 -23.73 5.38
CA PHE A 292 -0.56 -22.78 6.07
C PHE A 292 -1.51 -23.61 6.95
N ASP A 293 -1.19 -23.74 8.23
CA ASP A 293 -2.10 -24.41 9.16
C ASP A 293 -3.22 -23.43 9.54
N ASP A 294 -4.46 -23.86 9.31
CA ASP A 294 -5.64 -23.33 10.00
C ASP A 294 -5.44 -23.64 11.51
N ASP A 295 -5.25 -22.61 12.33
CA ASP A 295 -5.03 -22.78 13.78
C ASP A 295 -6.15 -23.64 14.41
N LYS A 296 -5.75 -24.81 14.91
CA LYS A 296 -6.53 -25.66 15.83
C LYS A 296 -6.18 -25.34 17.28
N ASP A 297 -6.11 -24.06 17.62
CA ASP A 297 -5.68 -23.66 18.96
C ASP A 297 -6.88 -23.05 19.68
N GLY A 298 -7.66 -23.95 20.27
CA GLY A 298 -8.72 -23.63 21.21
C GLY A 298 -8.12 -22.95 22.45
N ASN A 299 -8.05 -21.63 22.42
CA ASN A 299 -7.93 -20.80 23.60
C ASN A 299 -8.99 -19.71 23.55
N SER A 300 -9.81 -19.71 24.60
CA SER A 300 -10.98 -18.87 24.79
C SER A 300 -10.58 -17.58 25.50
N ASP A 301 -10.63 -16.46 24.79
CA ASP A 301 -10.50 -15.13 25.39
C ASP A 301 -11.27 -14.07 24.60
N GLY A 302 -12.39 -13.64 25.21
CA GLY A 302 -13.13 -12.45 24.86
C GLY A 302 -14.31 -12.70 23.93
N GLU A 303 -15.49 -12.88 24.53
CA GLU A 303 -16.81 -12.88 23.91
C GLU A 303 -16.94 -11.78 22.83
N PHE A 304 -16.83 -12.19 21.58
CA PHE A 304 -17.17 -11.39 20.41
C PHE A 304 -18.69 -11.47 20.22
N ASP A 305 -19.36 -10.32 20.05
CA ASP A 305 -20.79 -10.28 19.70
C ASP A 305 -20.97 -10.96 18.33
N GLU A 306 -21.48 -12.19 18.33
CA GLU A 306 -21.65 -13.12 17.21
C GLU A 306 -22.61 -12.63 16.11
N ARG A 307 -23.04 -11.37 16.12
CA ARG A 307 -24.06 -10.85 15.19
C ARG A 307 -23.56 -10.48 13.78
N ASN A 308 -22.32 -10.77 13.41
CA ASN A 308 -21.77 -10.55 12.06
C ASN A 308 -20.61 -11.50 11.66
N SER A 309 -20.64 -12.76 12.11
CA SER A 309 -19.54 -13.73 11.93
C SER A 309 -19.19 -14.13 10.48
N GLY A 310 -19.93 -13.66 9.48
CA GLY A 310 -19.66 -13.94 8.06
C GLY A 310 -18.62 -13.03 7.39
N ASP A 311 -18.52 -11.78 7.83
CA ASP A 311 -17.81 -10.72 7.09
C ASP A 311 -16.38 -10.44 7.62
N PHE A 312 -16.00 -11.02 8.77
CA PHE A 312 -14.70 -10.79 9.38
C PHE A 312 -14.05 -12.11 9.84
N VAL A 313 -12.72 -12.12 9.85
CA VAL A 313 -11.91 -13.23 10.35
C VAL A 313 -10.70 -12.68 11.12
N LEU A 314 -10.07 -13.52 11.95
CA LEU A 314 -8.77 -13.22 12.54
C LEU A 314 -7.69 -13.82 11.64
N SER A 315 -6.75 -13.01 11.20
CA SER A 315 -5.63 -13.42 10.34
C SER A 315 -4.30 -12.91 10.92
N SER A 316 -3.19 -13.48 10.46
CA SER A 316 -1.85 -13.16 10.95
C SER A 316 -0.85 -13.05 9.80
N GLY A 317 0.04 -12.06 9.88
CA GLY A 317 1.13 -11.90 8.92
C GLY A 317 1.76 -10.51 8.99
N THR A 318 3.01 -10.39 8.54
CA THR A 318 3.63 -9.09 8.23
C THR A 318 2.85 -8.34 7.14
N SER A 319 2.14 -9.08 6.29
CA SER A 319 1.15 -8.58 5.33
C SER A 319 0.00 -7.81 5.96
N LEU A 320 -0.30 -8.00 7.25
CA LEU A 320 -1.31 -7.23 8.00
C LEU A 320 -0.69 -6.10 8.83
N ALA A 321 0.60 -6.19 9.15
CA ALA A 321 1.33 -5.12 9.80
C ALA A 321 1.66 -3.97 8.84
N ALA A 322 2.08 -4.27 7.60
CA ALA A 322 2.36 -3.30 6.55
C ALA A 322 1.20 -2.32 6.27
N PRO A 323 -0.05 -2.76 6.01
CA PRO A 323 -1.15 -1.86 5.71
C PRO A 323 -1.52 -0.94 6.88
N ALA A 324 -1.24 -1.32 8.14
CA ALA A 324 -1.42 -0.43 9.27
C ALA A 324 -0.48 0.80 9.17
N VAL A 325 0.78 0.58 8.76
CA VAL A 325 1.74 1.67 8.52
C VAL A 325 1.31 2.52 7.32
N ALA A 326 0.84 1.89 6.24
CA ALA A 326 0.30 2.61 5.08
C ALA A 326 -0.90 3.50 5.47
N GLY A 327 -1.79 3.00 6.34
CA GLY A 327 -2.90 3.77 6.89
C GLY A 327 -2.45 4.97 7.71
N VAL A 328 -1.48 4.81 8.63
CA VAL A 328 -0.94 5.95 9.41
C VAL A 328 -0.28 7.00 8.49
N ALA A 329 0.46 6.56 7.47
CA ALA A 329 1.02 7.46 6.48
C ALA A 329 -0.09 8.21 5.71
N ALA A 330 -1.21 7.56 5.36
CA ALA A 330 -2.35 8.25 4.77
C ALA A 330 -2.98 9.29 5.71
N LEU A 331 -3.05 9.04 7.02
CA LEU A 331 -3.52 10.03 8.00
C LEU A 331 -2.63 11.29 8.04
N ILE A 332 -1.33 11.11 7.86
CA ILE A 332 -0.35 12.21 7.76
C ILE A 332 -0.55 12.97 6.45
N MET A 333 -0.63 12.25 5.32
CA MET A 333 -0.73 12.81 3.98
C MET A 333 -2.05 13.55 3.73
N GLU A 334 -3.13 13.22 4.46
CA GLU A 334 -4.37 14.02 4.44
C GLU A 334 -4.10 15.48 4.81
N ARG A 335 -3.20 15.72 5.76
CA ARG A 335 -2.88 17.07 6.26
C ARG A 335 -1.67 17.68 5.56
N HIS A 336 -0.79 16.82 5.07
CA HIS A 336 0.47 17.19 4.43
C HIS A 336 0.61 16.44 3.11
N PRO A 337 -0.23 16.76 2.10
CA PRO A 337 -0.27 16.01 0.86
C PRO A 337 1.11 16.00 0.18
N GLU A 338 1.82 17.12 0.19
CA GLU A 338 3.14 17.30 -0.46
C GLU A 338 4.34 16.87 0.41
N ILE A 339 4.12 16.07 1.46
CA ILE A 339 5.20 15.66 2.36
C ILE A 339 6.28 14.83 1.63
N PRO A 340 7.57 15.23 1.68
CA PRO A 340 8.63 14.42 1.08
C PRO A 340 8.75 13.06 1.76
N ILE A 341 9.05 12.00 0.99
CA ILE A 341 9.15 10.62 1.50
C ILE A 341 10.08 10.49 2.74
N PRO A 342 11.31 11.04 2.74
CA PRO A 342 12.18 10.93 3.92
C PRO A 342 11.55 11.57 5.16
N ARG A 343 10.78 12.65 4.98
CA ARG A 343 10.08 13.34 6.05
C ARG A 343 8.89 12.53 6.55
N LEU A 344 8.11 11.93 5.66
CA LEU A 344 7.02 11.01 5.99
C LEU A 344 7.51 9.85 6.87
N TRP A 345 8.60 9.20 6.47
CA TRP A 345 9.14 8.06 7.22
C TRP A 345 9.82 8.47 8.53
N SER A 346 10.51 9.61 8.55
CA SER A 346 11.05 10.17 9.80
C SER A 346 9.93 10.47 10.79
N LEU A 347 8.81 11.01 10.31
CA LEU A 347 7.64 11.30 11.12
C LEU A 347 7.01 10.03 11.70
N VAL A 348 6.71 9.04 10.86
CA VAL A 348 6.15 7.75 11.31
C VAL A 348 7.03 7.11 12.39
N ARG A 349 8.36 7.15 12.22
CA ARG A 349 9.30 6.63 13.23
C ARG A 349 9.36 7.49 14.49
N ALA A 350 9.25 8.81 14.37
CA ALA A 350 9.31 9.73 15.50
C ALA A 350 8.09 9.58 16.43
N ILE A 351 6.89 9.42 15.85
CA ILE A 351 5.65 9.22 16.63
C ILE A 351 5.54 7.83 17.23
N SER A 352 6.29 6.86 16.70
CA SER A 352 6.28 5.47 17.16
C SER A 352 6.80 5.32 18.60
N GLN A 353 6.26 4.32 19.29
CA GLN A 353 6.71 3.94 20.61
C GLN A 353 8.10 3.30 20.48
N LYS A 354 9.09 3.80 21.23
CA LYS A 354 10.41 3.15 21.32
C LYS A 354 10.40 2.16 22.47
N ASP A 355 11.20 1.12 22.34
CA ASP A 355 11.52 0.20 23.44
C ASP A 355 10.30 -0.53 24.02
N SER A 356 9.24 -0.69 23.23
CA SER A 356 8.03 -1.40 23.66
C SER A 356 8.06 -2.89 23.35
N ILE A 357 8.69 -3.29 22.25
CA ILE A 357 8.75 -4.70 21.88
C ILE A 357 9.77 -5.42 22.77
N HIS A 358 9.40 -6.60 23.28
CA HIS A 358 10.25 -7.42 24.12
C HIS A 358 11.60 -7.67 23.43
N ALA A 359 12.68 -7.16 24.03
CA ALA A 359 14.00 -7.11 23.41
C ALA A 359 14.55 -8.50 23.03
N SER A 360 14.20 -9.54 23.80
CA SER A 360 14.55 -10.94 23.53
C SER A 360 13.99 -11.44 22.20
N THR A 361 12.89 -10.85 21.72
CA THR A 361 12.22 -11.28 20.48
C THR A 361 12.72 -10.54 19.24
N LEU A 362 13.40 -9.40 19.37
CA LEU A 362 13.71 -8.49 18.24
C LEU A 362 14.72 -9.03 17.21
N LYS A 363 15.65 -9.90 17.63
CA LYS A 363 16.69 -10.49 16.76
C LYS A 363 17.44 -9.44 15.89
N GLY A 364 17.86 -8.33 16.51
CA GLY A 364 18.62 -7.26 15.82
C GLY A 364 17.79 -6.26 15.01
N SER A 365 16.46 -6.33 15.10
CA SER A 365 15.54 -5.34 14.54
C SER A 365 15.46 -4.07 15.39
N PRO A 366 15.09 -2.91 14.82
CA PRO A 366 14.82 -1.71 15.61
C PRO A 366 13.62 -1.92 16.55
N ASN A 367 13.71 -1.41 17.78
CA ASN A 367 12.62 -1.45 18.74
C ASN A 367 11.68 -0.24 18.56
N LEU A 368 10.92 -0.27 17.46
CA LEU A 368 9.94 0.76 17.11
C LEU A 368 8.60 0.09 16.84
N LEU A 369 7.57 0.47 17.59
CA LEU A 369 6.20 0.02 17.37
C LEU A 369 5.32 1.19 16.92
N LEU A 370 4.60 0.97 15.83
CA LEU A 370 3.72 1.95 15.21
C LEU A 370 2.77 2.61 16.21
N GLN A 371 2.62 3.92 16.09
CA GLN A 371 1.59 4.70 16.79
C GLN A 371 0.86 5.61 15.80
N SER A 372 -0.39 5.93 16.13
CA SER A 372 -1.33 6.74 15.36
C SER A 372 -2.04 7.70 16.32
N PRO A 373 -1.34 8.68 16.90
CA PRO A 373 -2.00 9.59 17.81
C PRO A 373 -3.03 10.47 17.12
N PRO A 374 -4.11 10.85 17.81
CA PRO A 374 -5.07 11.77 17.26
C PRO A 374 -4.40 13.13 17.02
N GLY A 375 -4.49 13.64 15.80
CA GLY A 375 -4.06 15.00 15.50
C GLY A 375 -2.57 15.18 15.22
N ILE A 376 -1.87 14.20 14.60
CA ILE A 376 -0.47 14.31 14.13
C ILE A 376 -0.24 15.60 13.31
N ASN A 377 0.32 16.64 13.92
CA ASN A 377 0.69 17.87 13.21
C ASN A 377 2.19 17.78 12.86
N VAL A 378 2.57 17.96 11.59
CA VAL A 378 3.99 17.96 11.20
C VAL A 378 4.70 19.23 11.62
N ASP A 379 3.96 20.34 11.82
CA ASP A 379 4.54 21.60 12.30
C ASP A 379 4.99 21.48 13.76
N LEU A 380 4.38 20.54 14.51
CA LEU A 380 4.81 20.11 15.84
C LEU A 380 6.08 19.26 15.82
N LEU A 381 6.60 18.95 14.64
CA LEU A 381 7.69 18.03 14.47
C LEU A 381 8.68 18.70 13.55
N ALA A 382 9.32 19.76 14.05
CA ALA A 382 10.57 20.27 13.52
C ALA A 382 11.68 19.23 13.77
N LEU A 383 11.55 18.06 13.15
CA LEU A 383 12.62 17.06 13.11
C LEU A 383 13.76 17.68 12.31
N ASP A 384 14.95 17.66 12.89
CA ASP A 384 16.19 17.99 12.19
C ASP A 384 16.46 16.92 11.13
N ASP A 385 16.55 17.31 9.87
CA ASP A 385 16.77 16.40 8.74
C ASP A 385 18.15 15.69 8.81
N SER A 386 19.05 16.15 9.68
CA SER A 386 20.41 15.58 9.84
C SER A 386 20.50 14.38 10.78
N ALA A 387 19.45 14.08 11.58
CA ALA A 387 19.56 13.12 12.70
C ALA A 387 19.06 11.69 12.39
N ASN A 388 18.47 11.42 11.20
CA ASN A 388 17.63 10.23 11.01
C ASN A 388 18.15 9.15 10.04
N GLY A 389 19.40 9.24 9.58
CA GLY A 389 20.06 8.14 8.86
C GLY A 389 19.47 7.82 7.48
N TRP A 390 18.81 8.79 6.86
CA TRP A 390 18.44 8.78 5.44
C TRP A 390 19.47 9.60 4.64
N ASP A 391 20.76 9.22 4.73
CA ASP A 391 21.77 9.71 3.80
C ASP A 391 21.66 8.93 2.50
N GLY A 392 20.72 9.35 1.66
CA GLY A 392 20.52 8.78 0.35
C GLY A 392 19.89 9.82 -0.58
N PHE A 393 20.74 10.40 -1.44
CA PHE A 393 20.37 11.16 -2.64
C PHE A 393 20.15 12.67 -2.47
N ARG A 394 21.25 13.44 -2.57
CA ARG A 394 21.22 14.84 -2.99
C ARG A 394 21.13 14.87 -4.53
N ILE A 395 19.95 15.16 -5.09
CA ILE A 395 19.89 15.72 -6.45
C ILE A 395 20.25 17.19 -6.30
N GLY A 396 21.41 17.57 -6.84
CA GLY A 396 21.83 18.98 -6.87
C GLY A 396 20.89 19.77 -7.78
N ASN A 397 19.89 20.43 -7.18
CA ASN A 397 19.33 21.63 -7.77
C ASN A 397 20.34 22.75 -7.51
N GLY A 398 20.99 23.21 -8.57
CA GLY A 398 21.81 24.40 -8.52
C GLY A 398 20.92 25.57 -8.15
N ASP A 399 21.25 26.22 -7.03
CA ASP A 399 20.77 27.58 -6.79
C ASP A 399 21.94 28.46 -6.36
N SER A 400 21.99 29.60 -7.04
CA SER A 400 23.03 30.60 -6.99
C SER A 400 22.96 31.41 -5.71
N THR A 401 24.07 31.51 -4.96
CA THR A 401 24.69 32.78 -4.52
C THR A 401 25.83 32.56 -3.50
N HIS A 402 26.95 33.23 -3.78
CA HIS A 402 28.10 33.58 -2.93
C HIS A 402 29.15 32.53 -2.51
N GLY A 403 30.37 32.73 -3.03
CA GLY A 403 31.61 32.24 -2.43
C GLY A 403 32.71 31.95 -3.45
N ALA A 404 33.28 32.97 -4.08
CA ALA A 404 34.50 32.82 -4.88
C ALA A 404 35.63 32.27 -4.00
N ASN A 405 36.27 31.15 -4.40
CA ASN A 405 37.72 31.00 -4.52
C ASN A 405 38.17 29.57 -4.88
N SER A 406 39.14 29.52 -5.81
CA SER A 406 40.01 28.40 -6.23
C SER A 406 39.43 27.32 -7.17
N LEU A 407 39.46 27.64 -8.47
CA LEU A 407 39.56 26.67 -9.56
C LEU A 407 41.03 26.55 -9.97
N SER A 408 41.70 25.44 -9.62
CA SER A 408 42.88 24.96 -10.36
C SER A 408 43.23 23.53 -9.94
N SER A 409 42.68 22.52 -10.64
CA SER A 409 43.39 21.27 -11.01
C SER A 409 42.42 20.16 -11.44
N LEU A 410 41.94 20.16 -12.69
CA LEU A 410 41.51 18.92 -13.36
C LEU A 410 41.83 18.99 -14.86
N SER A 411 42.34 17.88 -15.40
CA SER A 411 42.97 17.73 -16.71
C SER A 411 41.97 17.69 -17.88
N PRO A 412 42.39 17.96 -19.14
CA PRO A 412 41.50 18.13 -20.30
C PRO A 412 40.79 16.86 -20.81
N PHE A 413 40.85 15.73 -20.10
CA PHE A 413 40.25 14.46 -20.56
C PHE A 413 38.82 14.20 -20.08
N THR A 414 38.25 15.04 -19.21
CA THR A 414 36.87 14.86 -18.67
C THR A 414 35.79 15.61 -19.44
N TRP A 415 36.14 16.54 -20.34
CA TRP A 415 35.14 17.33 -21.08
C TRP A 415 34.56 16.62 -22.33
N SER A 416 35.25 15.62 -22.89
CA SER A 416 34.77 14.95 -24.10
C SER A 416 33.61 13.97 -23.87
N TRP A 417 33.48 13.40 -22.66
CA TRP A 417 32.39 12.45 -22.35
C TRP A 417 31.05 13.12 -22.07
N ILE A 418 31.05 14.37 -21.60
CA ILE A 418 29.82 15.11 -21.30
C ILE A 418 29.13 15.59 -22.58
N LEU A 419 29.90 15.97 -23.61
CA LEU A 419 29.36 16.42 -24.90
C LEU A 419 28.82 15.26 -25.77
N ILE A 420 29.43 14.07 -25.70
CA ILE A 420 28.96 12.90 -26.47
C ILE A 420 27.67 12.31 -25.87
N SER A 421 27.50 12.39 -24.55
CA SER A 421 26.30 11.89 -23.85
C SER A 421 25.08 12.79 -24.08
N GLY A 422 25.29 14.11 -24.16
CA GLY A 422 24.21 15.08 -24.40
C GLY A 422 23.63 15.04 -25.83
N LEU A 423 24.44 14.69 -26.83
CA LEU A 423 24.02 14.59 -28.23
C LEU A 423 23.22 13.31 -28.55
N MET A 424 23.43 12.21 -27.80
CA MET A 424 22.63 10.98 -27.96
C MET A 424 21.21 11.10 -27.40
N ILE A 425 20.99 11.94 -26.38
CA ILE A 425 19.67 12.10 -25.75
C ILE A 425 18.75 12.98 -26.60
N LEU A 426 19.27 13.92 -27.38
CA LEU A 426 18.47 14.74 -28.30
C LEU A 426 18.09 14.01 -29.61
N GLY A 427 18.85 12.98 -30.02
CA GLY A 427 18.54 12.20 -31.24
C GLY A 427 17.38 11.22 -31.09
N LEU A 428 17.14 10.68 -29.89
CA LEU A 428 16.09 9.67 -29.64
C LEU A 428 14.68 10.29 -29.48
N PHE A 429 14.58 11.55 -29.05
CA PHE A 429 13.30 12.26 -28.99
C PHE A 429 12.81 12.75 -30.37
N GLY A 430 13.71 12.92 -31.35
CA GLY A 430 13.36 13.35 -32.72
C GLY A 430 12.69 12.26 -33.58
N MET A 431 12.93 10.97 -33.33
CA MET A 431 12.37 9.88 -34.14
C MET A 431 10.99 9.39 -33.67
N PHE A 432 10.61 9.57 -32.41
CA PHE A 432 9.29 9.15 -31.92
C PHE A 432 8.16 10.14 -32.29
N GLY A 433 8.48 11.43 -32.48
CA GLY A 433 7.51 12.44 -32.91
C GLY A 433 7.04 12.31 -34.36
N ILE A 434 7.80 11.63 -35.23
CA ILE A 434 7.50 11.52 -36.67
C ILE A 434 6.64 10.29 -36.99
N LEU A 435 6.63 9.26 -36.14
CA LEU A 435 5.83 8.05 -36.34
C LEU A 435 4.39 8.13 -35.79
N ALA A 436 4.11 9.05 -34.86
CA ALA A 436 2.75 9.29 -34.36
C ALA A 436 1.91 10.20 -35.29
N GLY A 437 2.54 11.10 -36.06
CA GLY A 437 1.86 12.00 -37.00
C GLY A 437 1.40 11.35 -38.32
N ALA A 438 1.98 10.20 -38.70
CA ALA A 438 1.68 9.55 -39.99
C ALA A 438 0.44 8.63 -39.97
N ARG A 439 -0.13 8.31 -38.80
CA ARG A 439 -1.35 7.46 -38.70
C ARG A 439 -2.68 8.23 -38.64
N ILE A 440 -2.66 9.56 -38.49
CA ILE A 440 -3.88 10.38 -38.38
C ILE A 440 -4.27 11.07 -39.70
N ILE A 441 -3.42 11.05 -40.73
CA ILE A 441 -3.65 11.74 -42.02
C ILE A 441 -4.25 10.82 -43.11
N LYS A 442 -4.52 9.54 -42.82
CA LYS A 442 -5.05 8.57 -43.82
C LYS A 442 -6.54 8.21 -43.76
N SER A 443 -7.36 8.86 -42.92
CA SER A 443 -8.83 8.61 -42.91
C SER A 443 -9.72 9.81 -43.29
N LYS A 444 -9.17 10.85 -43.94
CA LYS A 444 -9.94 12.06 -44.31
C LYS A 444 -9.87 12.48 -45.79
N LYS A 445 -9.66 11.53 -46.72
CA LYS A 445 -9.88 11.74 -48.16
C LYS A 445 -10.65 10.55 -48.73
N GLU A 446 -11.64 10.86 -49.58
CA GLU A 446 -12.75 10.01 -50.07
C GLU A 446 -13.96 10.02 -49.12
N VAL A 447 -15.13 10.60 -49.38
CA VAL A 447 -15.80 10.99 -50.63
C VAL A 447 -16.72 12.20 -50.34
N ILE A 448 -16.35 13.38 -50.86
CA ILE A 448 -17.30 14.47 -51.18
C ILE A 448 -17.26 14.56 -52.71
N THR A 449 -18.20 13.89 -53.38
CA THR A 449 -18.76 14.26 -54.70
C THR A 449 -19.76 13.21 -55.13
N ARG A 450 -21.06 13.47 -54.92
CA ARG A 450 -22.11 13.36 -55.95
C ARG A 450 -23.43 13.84 -55.33
N GLY A 451 -23.94 14.94 -55.87
CA GLY A 451 -25.20 15.54 -55.47
C GLY A 451 -26.40 15.01 -56.24
N ARG A 452 -27.56 15.25 -55.62
CA ARG A 452 -28.89 15.57 -56.17
C ARG A 452 -29.56 14.58 -57.14
N SER A 453 -30.64 13.96 -56.66
CA SER A 453 -32.07 14.16 -57.02
C SER A 453 -32.85 12.98 -56.38
N HIS A 454 -34.12 12.98 -55.99
CA HIS A 454 -35.30 13.82 -56.18
C HIS A 454 -36.25 13.59 -54.99
N TYR A 455 -37.13 14.56 -54.76
CA TYR A 455 -38.24 14.60 -53.81
C TYR A 455 -39.42 13.72 -54.29
N ARG A 456 -40.09 12.96 -53.39
CA ARG A 456 -41.56 12.82 -53.27
C ARG A 456 -42.01 11.69 -52.32
N ASP A 457 -42.87 12.11 -51.39
CA ASP A 457 -44.15 11.53 -50.92
C ASP A 457 -44.21 10.18 -50.15
N ASP A 458 -44.62 10.27 -48.88
CA ASP A 458 -45.32 9.30 -47.99
C ASP A 458 -46.69 8.83 -48.58
N PRO A 459 -47.57 7.98 -47.93
CA PRO A 459 -47.51 7.21 -46.65
C PRO A 459 -48.09 5.75 -46.73
N TRP A 460 -48.40 5.16 -45.56
CA TRP A 460 -49.26 3.98 -45.21
C TRP A 460 -48.49 2.67 -44.87
N ILE A 461 -48.81 1.80 -43.88
CA ILE A 461 -49.92 1.62 -42.92
C ILE A 461 -49.50 0.57 -41.84
N THR A 462 -49.87 0.79 -40.55
CA THR A 462 -50.26 -0.15 -39.44
C THR A 462 -49.37 -1.37 -39.08
N SER A 463 -49.32 -1.97 -37.87
CA SER A 463 -49.86 -1.81 -36.51
C SER A 463 -49.34 -3.01 -35.66
N SER A 464 -49.49 -2.90 -34.33
CA SER A 464 -49.65 -3.96 -33.31
C SER A 464 -48.45 -4.77 -32.77
N ALA A 465 -48.21 -4.55 -31.46
CA ALA A 465 -47.56 -5.41 -30.46
C ALA A 465 -48.53 -6.54 -29.98
N PRO A 466 -48.34 -7.20 -28.81
CA PRO A 466 -47.21 -7.95 -28.23
C PRO A 466 -47.62 -9.39 -27.82
N SER A 467 -46.69 -10.27 -27.41
CA SER A 467 -47.04 -11.44 -26.58
C SER A 467 -45.94 -11.93 -25.63
N ARG A 468 -46.41 -12.21 -24.41
CA ARG A 468 -45.75 -12.73 -23.20
C ARG A 468 -45.22 -14.17 -23.35
N GLY A 469 -44.26 -14.54 -22.49
CA GLY A 469 -44.40 -15.77 -21.69
C GLY A 469 -43.18 -16.70 -21.55
N ARG A 470 -42.80 -16.94 -20.27
CA ARG A 470 -42.19 -18.16 -19.67
C ARG A 470 -40.72 -18.48 -20.07
N ALA A 471 -39.75 -18.46 -19.15
CA ALA A 471 -39.47 -19.44 -18.09
C ALA A 471 -39.13 -20.86 -18.59
N LEU A 472 -37.85 -21.26 -18.60
CA LEU A 472 -37.28 -22.35 -17.80
C LEU A 472 -35.81 -22.66 -18.17
N ALA A 473 -35.02 -22.92 -17.13
CA ALA A 473 -34.01 -23.97 -16.94
C ALA A 473 -32.82 -24.19 -17.91
N VAL A 474 -31.63 -24.07 -17.29
CA VAL A 474 -30.56 -25.08 -17.19
C VAL A 474 -30.12 -25.77 -18.50
N TYR A 475 -28.93 -25.41 -18.98
CA TYR A 475 -27.74 -26.28 -19.00
C TYR A 475 -26.47 -25.43 -18.92
#